data_AF-A0A3C1VI01-F1
#
_entry.id   AF-A0A3C1VI01-F1
#
_cell.length_a   1.000
_cell.length_b   1.000
_cell.length_c   1.000
_cell.angle_alpha   90.00
_cell.angle_beta   90.00
_cell.angle_gamma   90.00
#
_symmetry.space_group_name_H-M   'P 1'
#
loop_
_entity.id
_entity.type
_entity.pdbx_description
1 polymer ?
#
loop_
_entity_poly.entity_id
_entity_poly.type
_entity_poly.pdbx_seq_one_letter_code
_entity_poly.pdbx_strand_id
1 'polypeptide(L)'
;MKISVPSETHPGENRAPLTPDSAAKLVKLGAQVEVQAGLGLGAGFSDDAYTKAGATISTDRKALISSGDIVLRLRKPPVEEISWLKPGSIHASLLDPFNEKELVQKFAERGVSAISMEFIPRTTRAQKMDVLSSQANLGGYESVILAARYSNKIFPMMTTAAGTILPSKVFIIGVGVAGLQAIAT
;
A
#
# COMPACT_ATOMS: atom_id res chain seq x y z
N MET A 1 19.97 -2.61 -11.94
CA MET A 1 18.92 -1.63 -11.64
C MET A 1 18.62 -1.70 -10.15
N LYS A 2 18.68 -0.56 -9.45
CA LYS A 2 18.45 -0.46 -8.01
C LYS A 2 17.03 -0.03 -7.71
N ILE A 3 16.33 -0.79 -6.88
CA ILE A 3 14.98 -0.50 -6.40
C ILE A 3 15.11 -0.11 -4.92
N SER A 4 14.85 1.15 -4.60
CA SER A 4 14.90 1.68 -3.24
C SER A 4 13.49 1.83 -2.66
N VAL A 5 13.29 1.37 -1.44
CA VAL A 5 11.96 1.34 -0.81
C VAL A 5 12.02 2.03 0.56
N PRO A 6 11.78 3.35 0.62
CA PRO A 6 11.70 4.08 1.89
C PRO A 6 10.46 3.68 2.69
N SER A 7 10.53 3.77 4.02
CA SER A 7 9.36 3.57 4.88
C SER A 7 8.37 4.74 4.73
N GLU A 8 7.09 4.49 4.99
CA GLU A 8 6.11 5.56 5.03
C GLU A 8 6.28 6.42 6.29
N THR A 9 6.03 7.72 6.18
CA THR A 9 6.14 8.70 7.28
C THR A 9 4.79 9.24 7.73
N HIS A 10 3.73 8.94 6.97
CA HIS A 10 2.38 9.40 7.32
C HIS A 10 1.90 8.70 8.60
N PRO A 11 1.40 9.45 9.60
CA PRO A 11 0.86 8.85 10.82
C PRO A 11 -0.22 7.80 10.51
N GLY A 12 -0.12 6.64 11.15
CA GLY A 12 -1.07 5.53 10.97
C GLY A 12 -0.91 4.70 9.70
N GLU A 13 0.03 5.03 8.81
CA GLU A 13 0.35 4.19 7.65
C GLU A 13 1.25 3.02 8.09
N ASN A 14 0.64 1.86 8.32
CA ASN A 14 1.33 0.66 8.77
C ASN A 14 1.66 -0.32 7.63
N ARG A 15 1.19 -0.06 6.40
CA ARG A 15 1.45 -0.95 5.27
C ARG A 15 2.88 -0.76 4.76
N ALA A 16 3.41 -1.80 4.13
CA ALA A 16 4.70 -1.76 3.44
C ALA A 16 4.49 -1.78 1.90
N PRO A 17 5.12 -0.88 1.13
CA PRO A 17 5.04 -0.88 -0.34
C PRO A 17 5.65 -2.13 -0.99
N LEU A 18 6.50 -2.87 -0.26
CA LEU A 18 7.12 -4.10 -0.74
C LEU A 18 7.14 -5.13 0.40
N THR A 19 6.61 -6.33 0.14
CA THR A 19 6.72 -7.48 1.06
C THR A 19 8.04 -8.24 0.83
N PRO A 20 8.54 -9.00 1.82
CA PRO A 20 9.73 -9.86 1.63
C PRO A 20 9.59 -10.82 0.45
N ASP A 21 8.42 -11.44 0.26
CA ASP A 21 8.15 -12.33 -0.87
C ASP A 21 8.27 -11.62 -2.24
N SER A 22 7.81 -10.38 -2.31
CA SER A 22 7.89 -9.57 -3.53
C SER A 22 9.32 -9.08 -3.76
N ALA A 23 10.05 -8.74 -2.69
CA ALA A 23 11.47 -8.41 -2.75
C ALA A 23 12.28 -9.59 -3.32
N ALA A 24 12.07 -10.81 -2.81
CA ALA A 24 12.74 -12.01 -3.31
C ALA A 24 12.52 -12.24 -4.81
N LYS A 25 11.30 -11.98 -5.31
CA LYS A 25 10.99 -12.09 -6.74
C LYS A 25 11.76 -11.05 -7.57
N LEU A 26 11.86 -9.81 -7.08
CA LEU A 26 12.61 -8.74 -7.77
C LEU A 26 14.13 -9.03 -7.76
N VAL A 27 14.66 -9.51 -6.64
CA VAL A 27 16.06 -9.95 -6.54
C VAL A 27 16.34 -11.09 -7.51
N LYS A 28 15.45 -12.08 -7.61
CA LYS A 28 15.55 -13.19 -8.57
C LYS A 28 15.55 -12.72 -10.03
N LEU A 29 14.89 -11.60 -10.33
CA LEU A 29 14.91 -10.96 -11.66
C LEU A 29 16.17 -10.12 -11.91
N GLY A 30 17.09 -10.01 -10.94
CA GLY A 30 18.36 -9.29 -11.05
C GLY A 30 18.33 -7.84 -10.56
N ALA A 31 17.26 -7.42 -9.87
CA ALA A 31 17.20 -6.11 -9.24
C ALA A 31 18.02 -6.09 -7.93
N GLN A 32 18.70 -4.96 -7.66
CA GLN A 32 19.28 -4.70 -6.35
C GLN A 32 18.20 -4.03 -5.50
N VAL A 33 17.60 -4.76 -4.58
CA VAL A 33 16.53 -4.24 -3.72
C VAL A 33 17.13 -3.72 -2.42
N GLU A 34 16.93 -2.44 -2.14
CA GLU A 34 17.31 -1.82 -0.88
C GLU A 34 16.07 -1.26 -0.19
N VAL A 35 15.89 -1.59 1.08
CA VAL A 35 14.74 -1.17 1.89
C VAL A 35 15.21 -0.36 3.09
N GLN A 36 14.40 0.59 3.54
CA GLN A 36 14.71 1.31 4.77
C GLN A 36 14.58 0.37 5.99
N ALA A 37 15.45 0.53 6.97
CA ALA A 37 15.31 -0.14 8.27
C ALA A 37 13.91 0.10 8.85
N GLY A 38 13.26 -0.97 9.28
CA GLY A 38 11.90 -0.94 9.82
C GLY A 38 10.77 -0.80 8.78
N LEU A 39 11.05 -0.90 7.47
CA LEU A 39 10.04 -0.75 6.39
C LEU A 39 8.76 -1.55 6.66
N GLY A 40 8.92 -2.80 7.10
CA GLY A 40 7.83 -3.76 7.21
C GLY A 40 7.21 -3.91 8.59
N LEU A 41 7.70 -3.21 9.61
CA LEU A 41 7.31 -3.48 11.00
C LEU A 41 5.81 -3.30 11.24
N GLY A 42 5.20 -2.26 10.68
CA GLY A 42 3.75 -2.04 10.77
C GLY A 42 2.92 -3.12 10.08
N ALA A 43 3.50 -3.83 9.11
CA ALA A 43 2.86 -4.90 8.36
C ALA A 43 3.27 -6.31 8.88
N GLY A 44 4.00 -6.38 10.00
CA GLY A 44 4.43 -7.64 10.61
C GLY A 44 5.68 -8.28 9.97
N PHE A 45 6.46 -7.54 9.17
CA PHE A 45 7.71 -8.03 8.58
C PHE A 45 8.93 -7.42 9.26
N SER A 46 9.80 -8.27 9.80
CA SER A 46 11.10 -7.85 10.35
C SER A 46 12.13 -7.55 9.26
N ASP A 47 13.13 -6.71 9.55
CA ASP A 47 14.26 -6.44 8.65
C ASP A 47 15.02 -7.72 8.26
N ASP A 48 15.15 -8.69 9.18
CA ASP A 48 15.75 -10.00 8.89
C ASP A 48 15.02 -10.74 7.76
N ALA A 49 13.69 -10.65 7.68
CA ALA A 49 12.92 -11.25 6.59
C ALA A 49 13.27 -10.64 5.22
N TYR A 50 13.53 -9.34 5.16
CA TYR A 50 14.00 -8.67 3.95
C TYR A 50 15.43 -9.09 3.59
N THR A 51 16.32 -9.20 4.57
CA THR A 51 17.69 -9.69 4.30
C THR A 51 17.71 -11.12 3.79
N LYS A 52 16.89 -12.01 4.35
CA LYS A 52 16.69 -13.39 3.87
C LYS A 52 16.09 -13.45 2.47
N ALA A 53 15.28 -12.45 2.10
CA ALA A 53 14.77 -12.28 0.74
C ALA A 53 15.82 -11.72 -0.25
N GLY A 54 17.03 -11.41 0.22
CA GLY A 54 18.14 -10.88 -0.60
C GLY A 54 18.13 -9.36 -0.77
N ALA A 55 17.29 -8.63 -0.03
CA ALA A 55 17.33 -7.18 0.02
C ALA A 55 18.41 -6.67 0.99
N THR A 56 18.94 -5.48 0.75
CA THR A 56 19.82 -4.78 1.69
C THR A 56 19.03 -3.79 2.54
N ILE A 57 19.45 -3.58 3.78
CA ILE A 57 18.82 -2.63 4.70
C ILE A 57 19.62 -1.33 4.72
N SER A 58 18.95 -0.19 4.60
CA SER A 58 19.54 1.14 4.76
C SER A 58 18.95 1.89 5.94
N THR A 59 19.82 2.49 6.76
CA THR A 59 19.42 3.40 7.85
C THR A 59 19.42 4.87 7.42
N ASP A 60 20.06 5.19 6.28
CA ASP A 60 20.07 6.54 5.72
C ASP A 60 19.00 6.66 4.63
N ARG A 61 17.87 7.25 5.02
CA ARG A 61 16.72 7.48 4.15
C ARG A 61 17.07 8.33 2.93
N LYS A 62 17.91 9.36 3.09
CA LYS A 62 18.24 10.26 1.97
C LYS A 62 19.14 9.54 0.97
N ALA A 63 20.18 8.84 1.46
CA ALA A 63 21.04 8.03 0.59
C ALA A 63 20.27 6.90 -0.11
N LEU A 64 19.33 6.26 0.59
CA LEU A 64 18.41 5.25 0.03
C LEU A 64 17.65 5.84 -1.17
N ILE A 65 16.94 6.96 -0.97
CA ILE A 65 16.14 7.61 -2.01
C ILE A 65 17.02 8.10 -3.17
N SER A 66 18.19 8.67 -2.88
CA SER A 66 19.10 9.22 -3.89
C SER A 66 19.82 8.17 -4.75
N SER A 67 19.88 6.92 -4.28
CA SER A 67 20.56 5.85 -5.00
C SER A 67 19.63 5.00 -5.88
N GLY A 68 18.32 5.12 -5.71
CA GLY A 68 17.33 4.33 -6.46
C GLY A 68 17.20 4.72 -7.93
N ASP A 69 17.24 3.72 -8.81
CA ASP A 69 16.77 3.88 -10.20
C ASP A 69 15.23 3.82 -10.25
N ILE A 70 14.63 3.06 -9.33
CA ILE A 70 13.19 3.01 -9.08
C ILE A 70 12.94 3.21 -7.58
N VAL A 71 12.05 4.13 -7.23
CA VAL A 71 11.61 4.37 -5.85
C VAL A 71 10.16 3.95 -5.71
N LEU A 72 9.90 2.99 -4.81
CA LEU A 72 8.56 2.46 -4.55
C LEU A 72 8.00 3.01 -3.23
N ARG A 73 6.77 3.50 -3.25
CA ARG A 73 6.01 3.95 -2.08
C ARG A 73 4.54 3.58 -2.17
N LEU A 74 3.86 3.68 -1.03
CA LEU A 74 2.40 3.65 -0.99
C LEU A 74 1.84 5.05 -1.24
N ARG A 75 2.25 6.03 -0.44
CA ARG A 75 1.72 7.40 -0.52
C ARG A 75 2.63 8.30 -1.35
N LYS A 76 2.09 9.45 -1.74
CA LYS A 76 2.86 10.54 -2.35
C LYS A 76 4.02 10.93 -1.42
N PRO A 77 5.21 11.22 -1.96
CA PRO A 77 6.32 11.66 -1.13
C PRO A 77 6.08 13.09 -0.64
N PRO A 78 6.66 13.48 0.52
CA PRO A 78 6.88 14.87 0.85
C PRO A 78 7.65 15.57 -0.28
N VAL A 79 7.32 16.84 -0.54
CA VAL A 79 7.86 17.61 -1.67
C VAL A 79 9.39 17.75 -1.58
N GLU A 80 9.92 17.89 -0.36
CA GLU A 80 11.35 17.98 -0.09
C GLU A 80 12.11 16.72 -0.51
N GLU A 81 11.49 15.54 -0.43
CA GLU A 81 12.12 14.27 -0.77
C GLU A 81 12.20 14.06 -2.30
N ILE A 82 11.40 14.78 -3.09
CA ILE A 82 11.51 14.77 -4.55
C ILE A 82 12.89 15.26 -4.98
N SER A 83 13.44 16.28 -4.29
CA SER A 83 14.78 16.80 -4.59
C SER A 83 15.89 15.77 -4.39
N TRP A 84 15.65 14.74 -3.57
CA TRP A 84 16.63 13.68 -3.30
C TRP A 84 16.62 12.61 -4.37
N LEU A 85 15.51 12.44 -5.10
CA LEU A 85 15.41 11.47 -6.19
C LEU A 85 16.49 11.72 -7.24
N LYS A 86 17.04 10.63 -7.77
CA LYS A 86 17.99 10.65 -8.88
C LYS A 86 17.28 11.16 -10.15
N PRO A 87 17.81 12.17 -10.86
CA PRO A 87 17.25 12.57 -12.16
C PRO A 87 17.22 11.38 -13.13
N GLY A 88 16.12 11.23 -13.87
CA GLY A 88 15.88 10.09 -14.75
C GLY A 88 15.40 8.81 -14.04
N SER A 89 15.25 8.81 -12.71
CA SER A 89 14.65 7.68 -11.99
C SER A 89 13.14 7.59 -12.21
N ILE A 90 12.58 6.43 -11.83
CA ILE A 90 11.15 6.19 -11.78
C ILE A 90 10.68 6.27 -10.33
N HIS A 91 9.58 6.97 -10.07
CA HIS A 91 8.88 6.94 -8.78
C HIS A 91 7.49 6.35 -8.97
N ALA A 92 7.11 5.35 -8.17
CA ALA A 92 5.77 4.74 -8.25
C ALA A 92 5.08 4.76 -6.87
N SER A 93 3.91 5.38 -6.81
CA SER A 93 3.06 5.43 -5.61
C SER A 93 1.64 5.89 -5.94
N LEU A 94 0.79 6.02 -4.92
CA LEU A 94 -0.43 6.81 -5.05
C LEU A 94 -0.06 8.29 -5.04
N LEU A 95 -0.43 9.05 -6.08
CA LEU A 95 0.07 10.43 -6.29
C LEU A 95 -1.02 11.52 -6.21
N ASP A 96 -2.27 11.15 -6.46
CA ASP A 96 -3.42 12.04 -6.56
C ASP A 96 -3.19 13.27 -7.48
N PRO A 97 -2.79 13.06 -8.75
CA PRO A 97 -2.27 14.12 -9.60
C PRO A 97 -3.30 15.21 -9.96
N PHE A 98 -4.61 14.96 -9.78
CA PHE A 98 -5.63 15.99 -10.00
C PHE A 98 -5.61 17.08 -8.93
N ASN A 99 -5.29 16.69 -7.68
CA ASN A 99 -5.23 17.61 -6.54
C ASN A 99 -3.80 18.08 -6.27
N GLU A 100 -2.80 17.27 -6.62
CA GLU A 100 -1.38 17.49 -6.29
C GLU A 100 -0.58 18.11 -7.43
N LYS A 101 -1.06 19.23 -7.98
CA LYS A 101 -0.41 19.89 -9.14
C LYS A 101 1.04 20.29 -8.87
N GLU A 102 1.32 20.82 -7.67
CA GLU A 102 2.68 21.21 -7.27
C GLU A 102 3.62 20.00 -7.22
N LEU A 103 3.15 18.88 -6.67
CA LEU A 103 3.90 17.62 -6.61
C LEU A 103 4.29 17.15 -8.02
N VAL A 104 3.32 17.14 -8.94
CA VAL A 104 3.54 16.74 -10.35
C VAL A 104 4.55 17.67 -11.02
N GLN A 105 4.43 18.98 -10.81
CA GLN A 105 5.39 19.96 -11.33
C GLN A 105 6.81 19.70 -10.79
N LYS A 106 6.95 19.39 -9.50
CA LYS A 106 8.25 19.09 -8.89
C LYS A 106 8.91 17.82 -9.45
N PHE A 107 8.12 16.78 -9.71
CA PHE A 107 8.63 15.60 -10.42
C PHE A 107 9.15 15.95 -11.82
N ALA A 108 8.40 16.77 -12.56
CA ALA A 108 8.80 17.22 -13.90
C ALA A 108 10.08 18.08 -13.86
N GLU A 109 10.14 19.08 -12.96
CA GLU A 109 11.33 19.92 -12.76
C GLU A 109 12.56 19.11 -12.37
N ARG A 110 12.38 18.03 -11.58
CA ARG A 110 13.46 17.13 -11.19
C ARG A 110 13.89 16.16 -12.30
N GLY A 111 13.09 16.03 -13.36
CA GLY A 111 13.30 15.05 -14.42
C GLY A 111 13.06 13.61 -13.98
N VAL A 112 12.09 13.38 -13.09
CA VAL A 112 11.70 12.05 -12.60
C VAL A 112 10.45 11.56 -13.32
N SER A 113 10.45 10.29 -13.73
CA SER A 113 9.28 9.65 -14.31
C SER A 113 8.35 9.14 -13.20
N ALA A 114 7.27 9.86 -12.93
CA ALA A 114 6.32 9.48 -11.89
C ALA A 114 5.18 8.59 -12.45
N ILE A 115 4.94 7.45 -11.80
CA ILE A 115 3.85 6.52 -12.09
C ILE A 115 2.81 6.64 -10.97
N SER A 116 1.65 7.19 -11.34
CA SER A 116 0.46 7.25 -10.49
C SER A 116 -0.27 5.90 -10.52
N MET A 117 -0.27 5.19 -9.39
CA MET A 117 -0.86 3.85 -9.30
C MET A 117 -2.41 3.87 -9.37
N GLU A 118 -3.06 4.97 -9.00
CA GLU A 118 -4.50 5.16 -9.18
C GLU A 118 -4.94 5.30 -10.64
N PHE A 119 -3.99 5.56 -11.56
CA PHE A 119 -4.25 5.70 -13.00
C PHE A 119 -3.99 4.42 -13.80
N ILE A 120 -3.75 3.29 -13.13
CA ILE A 120 -3.67 2.00 -13.81
C ILE A 120 -4.98 1.75 -14.60
N PRO A 121 -4.90 1.48 -15.92
CA PRO A 121 -6.11 1.30 -16.73
C PRO A 121 -6.96 0.12 -16.26
N ARG A 122 -8.28 0.32 -16.18
CA ARG A 122 -9.23 -0.73 -15.77
C ARG A 122 -9.50 -1.71 -16.92
N THR A 123 -8.50 -2.51 -17.24
CA THR A 123 -8.53 -3.53 -18.30
C THR A 123 -8.18 -4.90 -17.71
N THR A 124 -8.67 -5.99 -18.32
CA THR A 124 -8.39 -7.36 -17.86
C THR A 124 -6.89 -7.64 -17.69
N ARG A 125 -6.04 -7.10 -18.56
CA ARG A 125 -4.58 -7.26 -18.50
C ARG A 125 -3.95 -6.60 -17.27
N ALA A 126 -4.51 -5.48 -16.82
CA ALA A 126 -3.95 -4.66 -15.76
C ALA A 126 -4.61 -4.88 -14.38
N GLN A 127 -5.62 -5.77 -14.28
CA GLN A 127 -6.32 -6.06 -13.02
C GLN A 127 -5.38 -6.44 -11.87
N LYS A 128 -4.31 -7.20 -12.15
CA LYS A 128 -3.32 -7.59 -11.13
C LYS A 128 -2.47 -6.42 -10.61
N MET A 129 -2.54 -5.27 -11.25
CA MET A 129 -1.81 -4.05 -10.91
C MET A 129 -2.72 -2.98 -10.28
N ASP A 130 -4.04 -3.23 -10.22
CA ASP A 130 -5.01 -2.27 -9.68
C ASP A 130 -4.94 -2.21 -8.15
N VAL A 131 -4.18 -1.24 -7.66
CA VAL A 131 -4.04 -0.96 -6.23
C VAL A 131 -5.38 -0.57 -5.60
N LEU A 132 -6.23 0.20 -6.29
CA LEU A 132 -7.49 0.69 -5.74
C LEU A 132 -8.44 -0.47 -5.44
N SER A 133 -8.56 -1.41 -6.37
CA SER A 133 -9.36 -2.62 -6.17
C SER A 133 -8.83 -3.47 -5.01
N SER A 134 -7.51 -3.68 -4.92
CA SER A 134 -6.91 -4.47 -3.83
C SER A 134 -7.18 -3.86 -2.45
N GLN A 135 -7.03 -2.54 -2.31
CA GLN A 135 -7.20 -1.85 -1.03
C GLN A 135 -8.68 -1.67 -0.68
N ALA A 136 -9.54 -1.39 -1.67
CA ALA A 136 -10.98 -1.29 -1.46
C ALA A 136 -11.59 -2.61 -1.00
N ASN A 137 -11.09 -3.75 -1.50
CA ASN A 137 -11.54 -5.06 -1.04
C ASN A 137 -11.27 -5.24 0.45
N LEU A 138 -10.02 -5.06 0.90
CA LEU A 138 -9.68 -5.14 2.33
C LEU A 138 -10.44 -4.10 3.18
N GLY A 139 -10.66 -2.89 2.65
CA GLY A 139 -11.46 -1.87 3.32
C GLY A 139 -12.93 -2.28 3.52
N GLY A 140 -13.51 -3.00 2.56
CA GLY A 140 -14.86 -3.57 2.68
C GLY A 140 -14.95 -4.60 3.80
N TYR A 141 -14.00 -5.53 3.85
CA TYR A 141 -13.90 -6.53 4.93
C TYR A 141 -13.75 -5.86 6.31
N GLU A 142 -12.76 -4.98 6.44
CA GLU A 142 -12.46 -4.33 7.73
C GLU A 142 -13.61 -3.46 8.22
N SER A 143 -14.38 -2.84 7.31
CA SER A 143 -15.55 -2.05 7.68
C SER A 143 -16.59 -2.85 8.47
N VAL A 144 -16.79 -4.12 8.12
CA VAL A 144 -17.74 -5.01 8.81
C VAL A 144 -17.17 -5.51 10.14
N ILE A 145 -15.86 -5.81 10.19
CA ILE A 145 -15.20 -6.17 11.45
C ILE A 145 -15.30 -5.04 12.47
N LEU A 146 -15.06 -3.80 12.05
CA LEU A 146 -15.24 -2.62 12.91
C LEU A 146 -16.70 -2.44 13.31
N ALA A 147 -17.65 -2.60 12.38
CA ALA A 147 -19.08 -2.53 12.70
C ALA A 147 -19.47 -3.57 13.76
N ALA A 148 -19.01 -4.81 13.64
CA ALA A 148 -19.25 -5.87 14.62
C ALA A 148 -18.61 -5.56 15.98
N ARG A 149 -17.39 -5.00 15.98
CA ARG A 149 -16.67 -4.61 17.20
C ARG A 149 -17.37 -3.50 17.99
N TYR A 150 -17.94 -2.52 17.30
CA TYR A 150 -18.61 -1.38 17.95
C TYR A 150 -20.12 -1.60 18.15
N SER A 151 -20.70 -2.63 17.52
CA SER A 151 -22.10 -2.98 17.68
C SER A 151 -22.37 -3.51 19.09
N ASN A 152 -23.49 -3.10 19.67
CA ASN A 152 -24.05 -3.68 20.89
C ASN A 152 -24.91 -4.93 20.63
N LYS A 153 -25.05 -5.33 19.36
CA LYS A 153 -25.73 -6.54 18.90
C LYS A 153 -24.76 -7.48 18.23
N ILE A 154 -25.05 -8.77 18.37
CA ILE A 154 -24.33 -9.82 17.66
C ILE A 154 -24.92 -9.95 16.24
N PHE A 155 -24.06 -10.29 15.28
CA PHE A 155 -24.42 -10.36 13.87
C PHE A 155 -25.24 -11.61 13.52
N PRO A 156 -24.76 -12.83 13.81
CA PRO A 156 -25.51 -14.05 13.50
C PRO A 156 -26.75 -14.20 14.38
N MET A 157 -27.72 -14.94 13.84
CA MET A 157 -28.76 -15.54 14.66
C MET A 157 -28.13 -16.59 15.56
N MET A 158 -28.49 -16.60 16.85
CA MET A 158 -28.04 -17.64 17.77
C MET A 158 -29.22 -18.17 18.57
N THR A 159 -29.48 -19.46 18.43
CA THR A 159 -30.46 -20.19 19.24
C THR A 159 -29.71 -20.99 20.29
N THR A 160 -29.96 -20.68 21.56
CA THR A 160 -29.30 -21.32 22.71
C THR A 160 -30.35 -21.78 23.72
N ALA A 161 -29.93 -22.51 24.75
CA ALA A 161 -30.81 -22.87 25.86
C ALA A 161 -31.41 -21.64 26.59
N ALA A 162 -30.72 -20.49 26.55
CA ALA A 162 -31.18 -19.24 27.15
C ALA A 162 -32.17 -18.47 26.23
N GLY A 163 -32.48 -18.99 25.05
CA GLY A 163 -33.36 -18.35 24.06
C GLY A 163 -32.66 -18.01 22.75
N THR A 164 -33.36 -17.23 21.92
CA THR A 164 -32.94 -16.88 20.56
C THR A 164 -32.59 -15.39 20.45
N ILE A 165 -31.39 -15.11 19.96
CA ILE A 165 -30.96 -13.78 19.55
C ILE A 165 -31.20 -13.64 18.05
N LEU A 166 -31.97 -12.62 17.66
CA LEU A 166 -32.23 -12.31 16.25
C LEU A 166 -30.99 -11.72 15.59
N PRO A 167 -30.76 -12.00 14.29
CA PRO A 167 -29.59 -11.50 13.58
C PRO A 167 -29.66 -9.97 13.41
N SER A 168 -28.49 -9.36 13.28
CA SER A 168 -28.38 -7.96 12.89
C SER A 168 -28.80 -7.78 11.42
N LYS A 169 -29.44 -6.65 11.11
CA LYS A 169 -29.77 -6.25 9.74
C LYS A 169 -28.75 -5.23 9.27
N VAL A 170 -27.97 -5.59 8.26
CA VAL A 170 -26.93 -4.71 7.70
C VAL A 170 -27.43 -4.19 6.35
N PHE A 171 -27.24 -2.90 6.11
CA PHE A 171 -27.56 -2.26 4.83
C PHE A 171 -26.32 -1.58 4.28
N ILE A 172 -25.90 -1.98 3.07
CA ILE A 172 -24.70 -1.48 2.41
C ILE A 172 -25.11 -0.50 1.30
N ILE A 173 -24.61 0.73 1.36
CA ILE A 173 -24.85 1.77 0.34
C ILE A 173 -23.62 1.84 -0.57
N GLY A 174 -23.82 1.48 -1.84
CA GLY A 174 -22.78 1.41 -2.86
C GLY A 174 -22.21 0.01 -3.03
N VAL A 175 -22.25 -0.53 -4.25
CA VAL A 175 -21.92 -1.93 -4.56
C VAL A 175 -20.70 -2.02 -5.49
N GLY A 176 -19.68 -1.22 -5.17
CA GLY A 176 -18.35 -1.35 -5.77
C GLY A 176 -17.55 -2.49 -5.12
N VAL A 177 -16.23 -2.54 -5.34
CA VAL A 177 -15.36 -3.59 -4.76
C VAL A 177 -15.46 -3.69 -3.23
N ALA A 178 -15.42 -2.55 -2.54
CA ALA A 178 -15.57 -2.51 -1.08
C ALA A 178 -16.97 -2.97 -0.62
N GLY A 179 -18.03 -2.50 -1.29
CA GLY A 179 -19.40 -2.85 -0.95
C GLY A 179 -19.69 -4.34 -1.15
N LEU A 180 -19.20 -4.93 -2.24
CA LEU A 180 -19.31 -6.38 -2.47
C LEU A 180 -18.57 -7.17 -1.41
N GLN A 181 -17.35 -6.75 -1.03
CA GLN A 181 -16.62 -7.43 0.04
C GLN A 181 -17.33 -7.29 1.40
N ALA A 182 -17.92 -6.13 1.69
CA ALA A 182 -18.69 -5.90 2.90
C ALA A 182 -19.98 -6.74 2.94
N ILE A 183 -20.66 -6.96 1.81
CA ILE A 183 -21.83 -7.85 1.74
C ILE A 183 -21.43 -9.30 2.04
N ALA A 184 -20.24 -9.72 1.59
CA ALA A 184 -19.75 -11.08 1.75
C ALA A 184 -19.18 -11.37 3.15
N THR A 185 -18.78 -10.33 3.90
CA THR A 185 -18.17 -10.45 5.23
C THR A 185 -19.24 -10.55 6.31
#